data_AF-A0AAP3YF47-F1
#
_entry.id   AF-A0AAP3YF47-F1
#
_cell.length_a   1.000
_cell.length_b   1.000
_cell.length_c   1.000
_cell.angle_alpha   90.00
_cell.angle_beta   90.00
_cell.angle_gamma   90.00
#
_symmetry.space_group_name_H-M   'P 1'
#
loop_
_entity.id
_entity.type
_entity.pdbx_description
1 polymer ?
#
loop_
_entity_poly.entity_id
_entity_poly.type
_entity_poly.pdbx_seq_one_letter_code
_entity_poly.pdbx_strand_id
1 'polypeptide(L)'
;MSNQLTLLNVHLDDYINKNGNQFQTKDKAFEVFSTEQIFKNQDIAFDEALLGLVGDSKDYGIDGVYIYLNDELINNLEEVEIQSKMKLDLHFLQYKNTNTINESVIDKFIVATNIIFDLDKDLESIKKAVSENLIEKIYLIHNIIKKIAIKHPTLNINFYHVCKGDKQKIYGPKYKNHSYLNKISILREKTLQSNLGKMNFNYKLIDAEYILNLLRKEPDYSLALKLNENPIAIDYRESDQRGYIASVNVKEYYKFLCDGDIT
;
A
#
# COMPACT_ATOMS: atom_id res chain seq x y z
N MET A 1 24.28 -4.97 2.47
CA MET A 1 23.06 -4.27 2.91
C MET A 1 23.28 -3.06 3.83
N SER A 2 24.42 -2.91 4.53
CA SER A 2 24.61 -1.79 5.48
C SER A 2 24.38 -0.39 4.87
N ASN A 3 24.90 -0.12 3.66
CA ASN A 3 24.81 1.22 3.07
C ASN A 3 23.38 1.59 2.66
N GLN A 4 22.62 0.65 2.09
CA GLN A 4 21.21 0.89 1.69
C GLN A 4 20.34 1.19 2.91
N LEU A 5 20.55 0.46 4.00
CA LEU A 5 19.87 0.71 5.27
C LEU A 5 20.20 2.11 5.82
N THR A 6 21.47 2.51 5.79
CA THR A 6 21.89 3.86 6.21
C THR A 6 21.20 4.93 5.39
N LEU A 7 21.21 4.81 4.05
CA LEU A 7 20.58 5.78 3.15
C LEU A 7 19.06 5.86 3.37
N LEU A 8 18.39 4.72 3.53
CA LEU A 8 16.96 4.69 3.83
C LEU A 8 16.64 5.44 5.12
N ASN A 9 17.44 5.25 6.18
CA ASN A 9 17.22 5.94 7.45
C ASN A 9 17.41 7.46 7.31
N VAL A 10 18.37 7.92 6.49
CA VAL A 10 18.52 9.35 6.19
C VAL A 10 17.25 9.92 5.54
N HIS A 11 16.68 9.23 4.55
CA HIS A 11 15.43 9.66 3.92
C HIS A 11 14.24 9.64 4.89
N LEU A 12 14.16 8.63 5.76
CA LEU A 12 13.10 8.55 6.77
C LEU A 12 13.23 9.66 7.82
N ASP A 13 14.44 9.99 8.27
CA ASP A 13 14.65 11.09 9.22
C ASP A 13 14.34 12.45 8.56
N ASP A 14 14.68 12.66 7.29
CA ASP A 14 14.26 13.86 6.53
C ASP A 14 12.73 13.95 6.41
N TYR A 15 12.07 12.84 6.10
CA TYR A 15 10.60 12.76 6.03
C TYR A 15 9.95 13.09 7.39
N ILE A 16 10.50 12.56 8.48
CA ILE A 16 10.05 12.89 9.84
C ILE A 16 10.30 14.36 10.15
N ASN A 17 11.41 14.96 9.74
CA ASN A 17 11.68 16.37 10.01
C ASN A 17 10.70 17.30 9.29
N LYS A 18 10.27 16.94 8.07
CA LYS A 18 9.31 17.72 7.28
C LYS A 18 7.87 17.59 7.80
N ASN A 19 7.49 16.39 8.25
CA ASN A 19 6.11 16.05 8.60
C ASN A 19 5.92 15.75 10.10
N GLY A 20 6.90 16.04 10.96
CA GLY A 20 7.04 15.48 12.30
C GLY A 20 5.88 15.75 13.25
N ASN A 21 5.18 16.87 13.07
CA ASN A 21 3.99 17.22 13.86
C ASN A 21 2.79 16.28 13.58
N GLN A 22 2.84 15.50 12.50
CA GLN A 22 1.77 14.60 12.07
C GLN A 22 1.96 13.15 12.56
N PHE A 23 3.12 12.81 13.14
CA PHE A 23 3.41 11.45 13.61
C PHE A 23 3.63 11.37 15.11
N GLN A 24 2.95 10.42 15.76
CA GLN A 24 3.14 10.15 17.20
C GLN A 24 4.46 9.43 17.49
N THR A 25 4.94 8.60 16.57
CA THR A 25 6.15 7.78 16.73
C THR A 25 6.91 7.62 15.41
N LYS A 26 8.19 7.24 15.49
CA LYS A 26 8.99 6.86 14.31
C LYS A 26 8.42 5.65 13.58
N ASP A 27 7.70 4.77 14.28
CA ASP A 27 7.07 3.60 13.68
C ASP A 27 5.88 4.02 12.80
N LYS A 28 5.03 4.92 13.30
CA LYS A 28 3.95 5.51 12.50
C LYS A 28 4.47 6.29 11.30
N ALA A 29 5.55 7.06 11.47
CA ALA A 29 6.20 7.70 10.34
C ALA A 29 6.70 6.69 9.29
N PHE A 30 7.27 5.56 9.74
CA PHE A 30 7.73 4.49 8.85
C PHE A 30 6.59 3.78 8.12
N GLU A 31 5.43 3.58 8.78
CA GLU A 31 4.22 3.03 8.15
C GLU A 31 3.77 3.90 6.98
N VAL A 32 3.52 5.19 7.22
CA VAL A 32 3.05 6.12 6.19
C VAL A 32 4.08 6.28 5.08
N PHE A 33 5.33 6.56 5.44
CA PHE A 33 6.42 6.70 4.47
C PHE A 33 6.52 5.49 3.54
N SER A 34 6.47 4.27 4.11
CA SER A 34 6.57 3.05 3.33
C SER A 34 5.34 2.84 2.45
N THR A 35 4.14 3.18 2.92
CA THR A 35 2.91 3.16 2.12
C THR A 35 3.05 4.04 0.88
N GLU A 36 3.41 5.31 1.05
CA GLU A 36 3.56 6.24 -0.08
C GLU A 36 4.56 5.71 -1.11
N GLN A 37 5.64 5.06 -0.68
CA GLN A 37 6.59 4.47 -1.61
C GLN A 37 6.02 3.23 -2.32
N ILE A 38 5.33 2.35 -1.59
CA ILE A 38 4.76 1.11 -2.14
C ILE A 38 3.66 1.40 -3.17
N PHE A 39 2.83 2.40 -2.90
CA PHE A 39 1.72 2.81 -3.75
C PHE A 39 2.05 4.06 -4.59
N LYS A 40 3.34 4.38 -4.74
CA LYS A 40 3.78 5.55 -5.49
C LYS A 40 3.19 5.61 -6.88
N ASN A 41 3.08 4.47 -7.57
CA ASN A 41 2.56 4.40 -8.94
C ASN A 41 1.02 4.54 -9.01
N GLN A 42 0.33 4.42 -7.89
CA GLN A 42 -1.11 4.63 -7.76
C GLN A 42 -1.45 6.07 -7.34
N ASP A 43 -0.44 6.96 -7.28
CA ASP A 43 -0.59 8.35 -6.84
C ASP A 43 -1.26 8.53 -5.48
N ILE A 44 -0.97 7.61 -4.53
CA ILE A 44 -1.57 7.70 -3.21
C ILE A 44 -1.17 9.01 -2.52
N ALA A 45 -2.16 9.78 -2.07
CA ALA A 45 -1.93 10.98 -1.29
C ALA A 45 -1.57 10.64 0.17
N PHE A 46 -0.95 11.60 0.86
CA PHE A 46 -0.60 11.46 2.28
C PHE A 46 -1.81 11.12 3.17
N ASP A 47 -2.94 11.81 2.98
CA ASP A 47 -4.15 11.57 3.76
C ASP A 47 -4.78 10.22 3.46
N GLU A 48 -4.71 9.77 2.19
CA GLU A 48 -5.16 8.43 1.79
C GLU A 48 -4.27 7.33 2.38
N ALA A 49 -2.95 7.57 2.40
CA ALA A 49 -2.01 6.68 3.06
C ALA A 49 -2.35 6.54 4.55
N LEU A 50 -2.67 7.64 5.24
CA LEU A 50 -3.13 7.62 6.64
C LEU A 50 -4.46 6.89 6.82
N LEU A 51 -5.46 7.15 5.98
CA LEU A 51 -6.81 6.55 6.07
C LEU A 51 -6.81 5.02 5.86
N GLY A 52 -5.80 4.48 5.16
CA GLY A 52 -5.63 3.04 5.02
C GLY A 52 -4.95 2.36 6.20
N LEU A 53 -4.31 3.11 7.11
CA LEU A 53 -3.69 2.52 8.30
C LEU A 53 -4.74 2.16 9.34
N VAL A 54 -4.70 0.91 9.80
CA VAL A 54 -5.61 0.34 10.81
C VAL A 54 -4.85 -0.27 12.00
N GLY A 55 -3.52 -0.20 11.96
CA GLY A 55 -2.62 -0.76 12.97
C GLY A 55 -2.74 -0.05 14.30
N ASP A 56 -3.36 -0.72 15.26
CA ASP A 56 -3.37 -0.41 16.69
C ASP A 56 -3.32 -1.73 17.46
N SER A 57 -3.57 -1.74 18.77
CA SER A 57 -3.73 -3.01 19.48
C SER A 57 -4.82 -3.88 18.84
N LYS A 58 -4.60 -5.20 18.76
CA LYS A 58 -5.59 -6.19 18.24
C LYS A 58 -5.85 -6.12 16.72
N ASP A 59 -4.83 -5.83 15.95
CA ASP A 59 -4.84 -5.73 14.49
C ASP A 59 -4.66 -7.08 13.74
N TYR A 60 -4.45 -8.19 14.46
CA TYR A 60 -4.05 -9.47 13.85
C TYR A 60 -2.84 -9.35 12.91
N GLY A 61 -1.97 -8.36 13.16
CA GLY A 61 -0.81 -8.04 12.31
C GLY A 61 -1.11 -7.35 11.00
N ILE A 62 -2.28 -6.75 10.83
CA ILE A 62 -2.59 -5.91 9.68
C ILE A 62 -2.51 -4.46 10.14
N ASP A 63 -1.41 -3.81 9.78
CA ASP A 63 -1.23 -2.40 10.09
C ASP A 63 -1.86 -1.49 9.04
N GLY A 64 -2.00 -1.97 7.79
CA GLY A 64 -2.58 -1.21 6.68
C GLY A 64 -3.45 -2.05 5.76
N VAL A 65 -4.57 -1.47 5.32
CA VAL A 65 -5.52 -2.04 4.36
C VAL A 65 -5.85 -1.00 3.29
N TYR A 66 -5.54 -1.32 2.04
CA TYR A 66 -5.89 -0.49 0.88
C TYR A 66 -6.68 -1.34 -0.12
N ILE A 67 -7.77 -0.76 -0.62
CA ILE A 67 -8.74 -1.45 -1.47
C ILE A 67 -8.81 -0.66 -2.77
N TYR A 68 -8.39 -1.27 -3.87
CA TYR A 68 -8.49 -0.66 -5.19
C TYR A 68 -9.52 -1.41 -6.03
N LEU A 69 -10.43 -0.68 -6.65
CA LEU A 69 -11.40 -1.21 -7.60
C LEU A 69 -11.13 -0.58 -8.95
N ASN A 70 -10.74 -1.40 -9.95
CA ASN A 70 -10.36 -0.93 -11.28
C ASN A 70 -9.33 0.22 -11.24
N ASP A 71 -8.32 0.07 -10.37
CA ASP A 71 -7.22 1.04 -10.17
C ASP A 71 -7.59 2.33 -9.41
N GLU A 72 -8.83 2.47 -8.95
CA GLU A 72 -9.25 3.57 -8.07
C GLU A 72 -9.27 3.14 -6.59
N LEU A 73 -8.74 3.98 -5.70
CA LEU A 73 -8.76 3.72 -4.25
C LEU A 73 -10.18 3.90 -3.71
N ILE A 74 -10.68 2.89 -3.00
CA ILE A 74 -12.03 2.86 -2.43
C ILE A 74 -11.96 2.93 -0.91
N ASN A 75 -12.62 3.93 -0.34
CA ASN A 75 -12.73 4.13 1.11
C ASN A 75 -14.15 3.97 1.63
N ASN A 76 -15.17 4.01 0.76
CA ASN A 76 -16.56 3.77 1.13
C ASN A 76 -17.33 2.97 0.06
N LEU A 77 -18.53 2.51 0.38
CA LEU A 77 -19.31 1.64 -0.52
C LEU A 77 -20.02 2.45 -1.62
N GLU A 78 -20.26 3.72 -1.37
CA GLU A 78 -20.90 4.67 -2.28
C GLU A 78 -20.05 4.95 -3.53
N GLU A 79 -18.72 4.97 -3.38
CA GLU A 79 -17.73 5.10 -4.47
C GLU A 79 -17.75 3.91 -5.47
N VAL A 80 -18.36 2.79 -5.10
CA VAL A 80 -18.30 1.56 -5.91
C VAL A 80 -19.28 1.64 -7.08
N GLU A 81 -18.74 1.82 -8.27
CA GLU A 81 -19.48 1.76 -9.54
C GLU A 81 -19.36 0.38 -10.21
N ILE A 82 -20.49 -0.15 -10.69
CA ILE A 82 -20.51 -1.47 -11.34
C ILE A 82 -20.20 -1.32 -12.83
N GLN A 83 -19.06 -1.85 -13.25
CA GLN A 83 -18.61 -1.88 -14.64
C GLN A 83 -18.72 -3.28 -15.26
N SER A 84 -18.40 -3.40 -16.56
CA SER A 84 -18.47 -4.68 -17.30
C SER A 84 -17.40 -5.68 -16.85
N LYS A 85 -16.22 -5.19 -16.47
CA LYS A 85 -15.13 -5.96 -15.88
C LYS A 85 -14.81 -5.33 -14.53
N MET A 86 -14.73 -6.17 -13.50
CA MET A 86 -14.40 -5.75 -12.15
C MET A 86 -13.09 -6.40 -11.73
N LYS A 87 -12.13 -5.59 -11.33
CA LYS A 87 -10.84 -6.00 -10.77
C LYS A 87 -10.75 -5.38 -9.37
N LEU A 88 -10.74 -6.23 -8.34
CA LEU A 88 -10.60 -5.81 -6.95
C LEU A 88 -9.21 -6.20 -6.45
N ASP A 89 -8.38 -5.22 -6.16
CA ASP A 89 -7.06 -5.37 -5.61
C ASP A 89 -7.10 -5.05 -4.11
N LEU A 90 -6.90 -6.08 -3.29
CA LEU A 90 -6.87 -5.98 -1.83
C LEU A 90 -5.42 -6.02 -1.36
N HIS A 91 -4.99 -5.01 -0.61
CA HIS A 91 -3.62 -4.89 -0.11
C HIS A 91 -3.61 -4.89 1.41
N PHE A 92 -2.91 -5.86 2.00
CA PHE A 92 -2.75 -6.01 3.44
C PHE A 92 -1.27 -5.88 3.81
N LEU A 93 -0.94 -4.91 4.66
CA LEU A 93 0.44 -4.57 4.98
C LEU A 93 0.69 -4.73 6.48
N GLN A 94 1.83 -5.32 6.82
CA GLN A 94 2.41 -5.27 8.15
C GLN A 94 3.75 -4.55 8.03
N TYR A 95 3.94 -3.52 8.85
CA TYR A 95 5.19 -2.79 8.98
C TYR A 95 5.93 -3.24 10.24
N LYS A 96 7.24 -3.40 10.08
CA LYS A 96 8.19 -3.62 11.16
C LYS A 96 9.36 -2.70 10.92
N ASN A 97 9.46 -1.63 11.70
CA ASN A 97 10.58 -0.70 11.67
C ASN A 97 11.84 -1.32 12.34
N THR A 98 12.24 -2.50 11.84
CA THR A 98 13.31 -3.32 12.40
C THR A 98 14.24 -3.78 11.28
N ASN A 99 15.52 -3.94 11.62
CA ASN A 99 16.56 -4.40 10.70
C ASN A 99 16.59 -5.93 10.52
N THR A 100 15.57 -6.61 11.07
CA THR A 100 15.38 -8.06 11.01
C THR A 100 14.01 -8.39 10.41
N ILE A 101 13.93 -9.57 9.80
CA ILE A 101 12.70 -10.10 9.21
C ILE A 101 12.07 -11.02 10.25
N ASN A 102 10.81 -10.78 10.60
CA ASN A 102 10.08 -11.56 11.58
C ASN A 102 9.11 -12.54 10.90
N GLU A 103 9.34 -13.86 11.06
CA GLU A 103 8.46 -14.87 10.45
C GLU A 103 7.03 -14.82 11.02
N SER A 104 6.84 -14.31 12.23
CA SER A 104 5.52 -14.25 12.88
C SER A 104 4.52 -13.38 12.10
N VAL A 105 5.01 -12.50 11.22
CA VAL A 105 4.15 -11.67 10.36
C VAL A 105 3.30 -12.55 9.44
N ILE A 106 3.85 -13.64 8.90
CA ILE A 106 3.08 -14.55 8.03
C ILE A 106 2.04 -15.32 8.85
N ASP A 107 2.41 -15.76 10.06
CA ASP A 107 1.48 -16.47 10.96
C ASP A 107 0.27 -15.58 11.29
N LYS A 108 0.51 -14.29 11.52
CA LYS A 108 -0.54 -13.29 11.73
C LYS A 108 -1.44 -13.12 10.50
N PHE A 109 -0.89 -12.98 9.29
CA PHE A 109 -1.68 -12.95 8.06
C PHE A 109 -2.51 -14.23 7.86
N ILE A 110 -1.95 -15.40 8.17
CA ILE A 110 -2.67 -16.68 8.10
C ILE A 110 -3.89 -16.65 9.02
N VAL A 111 -3.76 -16.11 10.24
CA VAL A 111 -4.90 -15.98 11.15
C VAL A 111 -5.91 -14.95 10.64
N ALA A 112 -5.46 -13.77 10.19
CA ALA A 112 -6.33 -12.71 9.71
C ALA A 112 -7.16 -13.13 8.46
N THR A 113 -6.58 -13.96 7.59
CA THR A 113 -7.24 -14.51 6.39
C THR A 113 -8.56 -15.23 6.72
N ASN A 114 -8.65 -15.89 7.88
CA ASN A 114 -9.89 -16.56 8.33
C ASN A 114 -11.05 -15.59 8.59
N ILE A 115 -10.73 -14.34 8.91
CA ILE A 115 -11.71 -13.32 9.29
C ILE A 115 -12.04 -12.48 8.05
N ILE A 116 -11.03 -12.09 7.29
CA ILE A 116 -11.18 -11.19 6.14
C ILE A 116 -12.01 -11.84 5.03
N PHE A 117 -11.81 -13.13 4.74
CA PHE A 117 -12.44 -13.79 3.58
C PHE A 117 -13.63 -14.68 3.92
N ASP A 118 -14.06 -14.71 5.17
CA ASP A 118 -15.30 -15.34 5.60
C ASP A 118 -16.43 -14.31 5.51
N LEU A 119 -17.15 -14.28 4.37
CA LEU A 119 -18.22 -13.30 4.09
C LEU A 119 -19.46 -13.48 4.98
N ASP A 120 -19.57 -14.63 5.65
CA ASP A 120 -20.65 -14.99 6.57
C ASP A 120 -20.25 -14.76 8.04
N LYS A 121 -19.02 -14.27 8.27
CA LYS A 121 -18.54 -13.98 9.61
C LYS A 121 -19.38 -12.88 10.25
N ASP A 122 -19.93 -13.18 11.43
CA ASP A 122 -20.51 -12.15 12.29
C ASP A 122 -19.39 -11.27 12.88
N LEU A 123 -19.20 -10.07 12.29
CA LEU A 123 -18.18 -9.13 12.72
C LEU A 123 -18.44 -8.54 14.11
N GLU A 124 -19.70 -8.53 14.58
CA GLU A 124 -20.02 -8.10 15.94
C GLU A 124 -19.40 -9.05 16.98
N SER A 125 -19.40 -10.35 16.68
CA SER A 125 -18.84 -11.38 17.57
C SER A 125 -17.35 -11.23 17.86
N ILE A 126 -16.61 -10.52 16.99
CA ILE A 126 -15.15 -10.34 17.08
C ILE A 126 -14.71 -8.93 17.49
N LYS A 127 -15.64 -7.98 17.73
CA LYS A 127 -15.34 -6.60 18.17
C LYS A 127 -14.50 -6.51 19.45
N LYS A 128 -14.57 -7.51 20.33
CA LYS A 128 -13.72 -7.55 21.53
C LYS A 128 -12.27 -7.95 21.23
N ALA A 129 -12.06 -8.67 20.13
CA ALA A 129 -10.80 -9.30 19.77
C ALA A 129 -10.05 -8.59 18.64
N VAL A 130 -10.74 -7.77 17.83
CA VAL A 130 -10.20 -7.05 16.66
C VAL A 130 -10.42 -5.54 16.85
N SER A 131 -9.52 -4.69 16.36
CA SER A 131 -9.71 -3.23 16.35
C SER A 131 -10.90 -2.81 15.48
N GLU A 132 -11.56 -1.72 15.86
CA GLU A 132 -12.72 -1.17 15.13
C GLU A 132 -12.34 -0.77 13.70
N ASN A 133 -11.22 -0.07 13.52
CA ASN A 133 -10.71 0.34 12.21
C ASN A 133 -10.51 -0.86 11.26
N LEU A 134 -9.99 -1.99 11.75
CA LEU A 134 -9.83 -3.19 10.92
C LEU A 134 -11.18 -3.85 10.61
N ILE A 135 -12.11 -3.87 11.58
CA ILE A 135 -13.47 -4.38 11.35
C ILE A 135 -14.18 -3.57 10.27
N GLU A 136 -14.07 -2.24 10.28
CA GLU A 136 -14.66 -1.36 9.27
C GLU A 136 -14.12 -1.67 7.87
N LYS A 137 -12.81 -1.85 7.73
CA LYS A 137 -12.20 -2.24 6.44
C LYS A 137 -12.66 -3.64 5.99
N ILE A 138 -12.77 -4.61 6.92
CA ILE A 138 -13.28 -5.95 6.60
C ILE A 138 -14.74 -5.88 6.14
N TYR A 139 -15.57 -5.10 6.84
CA TYR A 139 -16.96 -4.85 6.47
C TYR A 139 -17.08 -4.24 5.07
N LEU A 140 -16.25 -3.24 4.77
CA LEU A 140 -16.18 -2.63 3.43
C LEU A 140 -15.79 -3.67 2.36
N ILE A 141 -14.75 -4.47 2.60
CA ILE A 141 -14.33 -5.56 1.70
C ILE A 141 -15.49 -6.52 1.44
N HIS A 142 -16.18 -6.97 2.49
CA HIS A 142 -17.30 -7.91 2.37
C HIS A 142 -18.42 -7.33 1.50
N ASN A 143 -18.77 -6.07 1.71
CA ASN A 143 -19.82 -5.41 0.94
C ASN A 143 -19.43 -5.15 -0.50
N ILE A 144 -18.18 -4.77 -0.77
CA ILE A 144 -17.66 -4.61 -2.13
C ILE A 144 -17.76 -5.95 -2.87
N ILE A 145 -17.23 -7.03 -2.28
CA ILE A 145 -17.25 -8.37 -2.89
C ILE A 145 -18.69 -8.80 -3.19
N LYS A 146 -19.62 -8.63 -2.24
CA LYS A 146 -21.05 -8.94 -2.44
C LYS A 146 -21.67 -8.09 -3.56
N LYS A 147 -21.38 -6.78 -3.60
CA LYS A 147 -21.91 -5.84 -4.60
C LYS A 147 -21.44 -6.16 -6.02
N ILE A 148 -20.18 -6.58 -6.19
CA ILE A 148 -19.57 -6.83 -7.50
C ILE A 148 -19.67 -8.30 -7.95
N ALA A 149 -20.15 -9.21 -7.10
CA ALA A 149 -20.14 -10.66 -7.33
C ALA A 149 -20.78 -11.08 -8.66
N ILE A 150 -21.89 -10.44 -9.07
CA ILE A 150 -22.60 -10.73 -10.33
C ILE A 150 -21.77 -10.47 -11.59
N LYS A 151 -20.67 -9.71 -11.47
CA LYS A 151 -19.75 -9.43 -12.57
C LYS A 151 -18.57 -10.40 -12.66
N HIS A 152 -18.54 -11.43 -11.80
CA HIS A 152 -17.45 -12.41 -11.76
C HIS A 152 -16.06 -11.73 -11.68
N PRO A 153 -15.81 -10.94 -10.62
CA PRO A 153 -14.61 -10.11 -10.52
C PRO A 153 -13.33 -10.94 -10.52
N THR A 154 -12.22 -10.32 -10.95
CA THR A 154 -10.89 -10.80 -10.61
C THR A 154 -10.47 -10.17 -9.27
N LEU A 155 -10.11 -11.00 -8.31
CA LEU A 155 -9.68 -10.61 -6.97
C LEU A 155 -8.17 -10.81 -6.87
N ASN A 156 -7.42 -9.74 -6.70
CA ASN A 156 -5.98 -9.80 -6.48
C ASN A 156 -5.70 -9.56 -4.99
N ILE A 157 -5.25 -10.60 -4.29
CA ILE A 157 -4.96 -10.54 -2.86
C ILE A 157 -3.46 -10.36 -2.67
N ASN A 158 -3.07 -9.21 -2.13
CA ASN A 158 -1.68 -8.78 -2.01
C ASN A 158 -1.30 -8.62 -0.53
N PHE A 159 -0.36 -9.43 -0.06
CA PHE A 159 0.20 -9.32 1.29
C PHE A 159 1.61 -8.73 1.25
N TYR A 160 1.88 -7.76 2.13
CA TYR A 160 3.17 -7.08 2.22
C TYR A 160 3.73 -7.22 3.63
N HIS A 161 4.92 -7.81 3.74
CA HIS A 161 5.73 -7.72 4.94
C HIS A 161 6.80 -6.67 4.72
N VAL A 162 6.64 -5.52 5.36
CA VAL A 162 7.49 -4.35 5.17
C VAL A 162 8.45 -4.22 6.34
N CYS A 163 9.75 -4.30 6.08
CA CYS A 163 10.77 -4.11 7.10
C CYS A 163 12.07 -3.53 6.53
N LYS A 164 13.06 -3.30 7.41
CA LYS A 164 14.40 -2.83 7.01
C LYS A 164 15.42 -3.96 6.92
N GLY A 165 14.99 -5.20 7.14
CA GLY A 165 15.85 -6.39 7.15
C GLY A 165 16.22 -6.90 5.76
N ASP A 166 17.23 -7.77 5.71
CA ASP A 166 17.81 -8.26 4.46
C ASP A 166 17.07 -9.44 3.85
N LYS A 167 16.34 -9.21 2.74
CA LYS A 167 15.59 -10.30 2.08
C LYS A 167 16.48 -11.40 1.52
N GLN A 168 17.78 -11.17 1.32
CA GLN A 168 18.73 -12.24 0.95
C GLN A 168 18.88 -13.28 2.07
N LYS A 169 18.51 -12.96 3.31
CA LYS A 169 18.42 -13.95 4.41
C LYS A 169 17.21 -14.88 4.29
N ILE A 170 16.30 -14.60 3.36
CA ILE A 170 15.11 -15.41 3.08
C ILE A 170 15.21 -16.05 1.70
N TYR A 171 15.49 -15.25 0.68
CA TYR A 171 15.50 -15.69 -0.72
C TYR A 171 16.89 -16.01 -1.27
N GLY A 172 17.95 -15.59 -0.58
CA GLY A 172 19.31 -15.71 -1.08
C GLY A 172 19.76 -17.17 -1.17
N PRO A 173 20.61 -17.52 -2.14
CA PRO A 173 21.02 -18.90 -2.40
C PRO A 173 21.76 -19.54 -1.23
N LYS A 174 22.47 -18.74 -0.42
CA LYS A 174 23.24 -19.19 0.74
C LYS A 174 22.39 -19.40 2.01
N TYR A 175 21.26 -18.70 2.11
CA TYR A 175 20.42 -18.65 3.31
C TYR A 175 18.94 -18.73 2.92
N LYS A 176 18.57 -19.70 2.08
CA LYS A 176 17.18 -19.90 1.69
C LYS A 176 16.39 -20.37 2.90
N ASN A 177 15.52 -19.52 3.42
CA ASN A 177 14.73 -19.85 4.59
C ASN A 177 13.48 -20.63 4.19
N HIS A 178 13.59 -21.97 4.22
CA HIS A 178 12.50 -22.86 3.84
C HIS A 178 11.28 -22.75 4.76
N SER A 179 11.46 -22.48 6.07
CA SER A 179 10.36 -22.26 7.02
C SER A 179 9.50 -21.09 6.57
N TYR A 180 10.14 -19.95 6.32
CA TYR A 180 9.48 -18.73 5.86
C TYR A 180 8.74 -18.95 4.54
N LEU A 181 9.37 -19.61 3.56
CA LEU A 181 8.77 -19.88 2.26
C LEU A 181 7.56 -20.83 2.38
N ASN A 182 7.65 -21.86 3.23
CA ASN A 182 6.52 -22.76 3.47
C ASN A 182 5.34 -22.04 4.11
N LYS A 183 5.58 -21.09 5.02
CA LYS A 183 4.51 -20.25 5.58
C LYS A 183 3.83 -19.39 4.51
N ILE A 184 4.56 -18.87 3.53
CA ILE A 184 3.95 -18.17 2.38
C ILE A 184 3.05 -19.13 1.58
N SER A 185 3.48 -20.37 1.36
CA SER A 185 2.66 -21.38 0.67
C SER A 185 1.37 -21.69 1.44
N ILE A 186 1.45 -21.85 2.78
CA ILE A 186 0.28 -22.04 3.64
C ILE A 186 -0.67 -20.85 3.55
N LEU A 187 -0.15 -19.62 3.63
CA LEU A 187 -0.93 -18.40 3.47
C LEU A 187 -1.63 -18.36 2.11
N ARG A 188 -0.93 -18.74 1.04
CA ARG A 188 -1.48 -18.84 -0.32
C ARG A 188 -2.63 -19.83 -0.38
N GLU A 189 -2.41 -21.05 0.07
CA GLU A 189 -3.42 -22.11 0.04
C GLU A 189 -4.67 -21.68 0.80
N LYS A 190 -4.48 -21.15 2.01
CA LYS A 190 -5.58 -20.68 2.85
C LYS A 190 -6.34 -19.50 2.25
N THR A 191 -5.64 -18.57 1.61
CA THR A 191 -6.27 -17.44 0.91
C THR A 191 -7.12 -17.93 -0.27
N LEU A 192 -6.61 -18.87 -1.07
CA LEU A 192 -7.32 -19.36 -2.25
C LEU A 192 -8.47 -20.31 -1.91
N GLN A 193 -8.43 -20.95 -0.73
CA GLN A 193 -9.52 -21.80 -0.22
C GLN A 193 -10.82 -21.04 0.05
N SER A 194 -10.79 -19.72 0.23
CA SER A 194 -12.02 -18.93 0.42
C SER A 194 -12.91 -18.88 -0.83
N ASN A 195 -12.36 -19.20 -2.01
CA ASN A 195 -13.09 -19.40 -3.25
C ASN A 195 -14.09 -18.27 -3.59
N LEU A 196 -13.67 -17.02 -3.41
CA LEU A 196 -14.50 -15.84 -3.64
C LEU A 196 -14.63 -15.44 -5.13
N GLY A 197 -14.23 -16.32 -6.04
CA GLY A 197 -14.20 -16.08 -7.48
C GLY A 197 -12.83 -16.33 -8.09
N LYS A 198 -12.47 -15.56 -9.14
CA LYS A 198 -11.15 -15.65 -9.76
C LYS A 198 -10.13 -14.93 -8.87
N MET A 199 -9.46 -15.69 -8.00
CA MET A 199 -8.50 -15.14 -7.04
C MET A 199 -7.05 -15.34 -7.48
N ASN A 200 -6.26 -14.27 -7.39
CA ASN A 200 -4.81 -14.27 -7.51
C ASN A 200 -4.20 -13.97 -6.14
N PHE A 201 -3.07 -14.61 -5.84
CA PHE A 201 -2.35 -14.41 -4.58
C PHE A 201 -0.96 -13.87 -4.85
N ASN A 202 -0.60 -12.80 -4.14
CA ASN A 202 0.74 -12.22 -4.16
C ASN A 202 1.23 -11.99 -2.73
N TYR A 203 2.49 -12.33 -2.49
CA TYR A 203 3.18 -12.01 -1.25
C TYR A 203 4.48 -11.28 -1.59
N LYS A 204 4.73 -10.14 -0.93
CA LYS A 204 5.94 -9.34 -1.12
C LYS A 204 6.61 -9.06 0.23
N LEU A 205 7.85 -9.51 0.36
CA LEU A 205 8.75 -9.04 1.42
C LEU A 205 9.47 -7.79 0.91
N ILE A 206 9.12 -6.66 1.50
CA ILE A 206 9.69 -5.35 1.19
C ILE A 206 10.82 -5.08 2.17
N ASP A 207 12.04 -4.95 1.66
CA ASP A 207 13.24 -4.64 2.43
C ASP A 207 13.74 -3.21 2.21
N ALA A 208 14.78 -2.83 2.94
CA ALA A 208 15.34 -1.48 2.85
C ALA A 208 15.82 -1.11 1.44
N GLU A 209 16.40 -2.07 0.72
CA GLU A 209 16.80 -1.91 -0.69
C GLU A 209 15.59 -1.63 -1.58
N TYR A 210 14.50 -2.37 -1.42
CA TYR A 210 13.31 -2.19 -2.23
C TYR A 210 12.69 -0.80 -2.04
N ILE A 211 12.53 -0.36 -0.79
CA ILE A 211 11.99 0.98 -0.48
C ILE A 211 12.90 2.07 -1.06
N LEU A 212 14.22 1.91 -0.94
CA LEU A 212 15.17 2.88 -1.49
C LEU A 212 15.12 2.95 -3.03
N ASN A 213 14.87 1.82 -3.69
CA ASN A 213 14.68 1.81 -5.14
C ASN A 213 13.36 2.47 -5.54
N LEU A 214 12.27 2.30 -4.76
CA LEU A 214 11.02 3.02 -4.98
C LEU A 214 11.18 4.54 -4.81
N LEU A 215 11.96 4.98 -3.82
CA LEU A 215 12.28 6.40 -3.62
C LEU A 215 12.96 7.03 -4.86
N ARG A 216 13.80 6.27 -5.53
CA ARG A 216 14.58 6.72 -6.69
C ARG A 216 13.81 6.67 -8.01
N LYS A 217 12.68 5.99 -8.06
CA LYS A 217 11.84 5.95 -9.25
C LYS A 217 11.03 7.24 -9.35
N GLU A 218 11.01 7.81 -10.55
CA GLU A 218 9.98 8.76 -10.96
C GLU A 218 8.65 7.99 -11.10
N PRO A 219 7.51 8.55 -10.64
CA PRO A 219 6.22 7.89 -10.77
C PRO A 219 5.87 7.63 -12.24
N ASP A 220 5.26 6.48 -12.54
CA ASP A 220 4.95 6.07 -13.92
C ASP A 220 3.92 7.02 -14.61
N TYR A 221 3.18 7.83 -13.85
CA TYR A 221 2.23 8.85 -14.34
C TYR A 221 2.81 10.27 -14.34
N SER A 222 4.10 10.45 -14.02
CA SER A 222 4.72 11.77 -14.08
C SER A 222 4.96 12.18 -15.54
N LEU A 223 4.08 13.04 -16.05
CA LEU A 223 4.26 13.66 -17.36
C LEU A 223 5.23 14.83 -17.24
N ALA A 224 6.28 14.84 -18.06
CA ALA A 224 7.23 15.94 -18.10
C ALA A 224 6.71 17.06 -19.02
N LEU A 225 6.27 18.18 -18.44
CA LEU A 225 5.91 19.37 -19.22
C LEU A 225 7.14 20.22 -19.52
N LYS A 226 7.48 20.38 -20.81
CA LYS A 226 8.55 21.27 -21.23
C LYS A 226 8.12 22.73 -21.15
N LEU A 227 8.65 23.46 -20.18
CA LEU A 227 8.41 24.89 -20.01
C LEU A 227 9.25 25.73 -20.98
N ASN A 228 8.75 26.91 -21.33
CA ASN A 228 9.49 27.88 -22.16
C ASN A 228 10.65 28.51 -21.36
N GLU A 229 10.42 28.76 -20.07
CA GLU A 229 11.34 29.41 -19.14
C GLU A 229 11.19 28.80 -17.74
N ASN A 230 12.06 29.21 -16.81
CA ASN A 230 11.97 28.78 -15.42
C ASN A 230 10.65 29.26 -14.80
N PRO A 231 9.93 28.40 -14.05
CA PRO A 231 8.66 28.77 -13.44
C PRO A 231 8.86 29.81 -12.33
N ILE A 232 7.91 30.73 -12.20
CA ILE A 232 7.87 31.75 -11.15
C ILE A 232 7.16 31.14 -9.94
N ALA A 233 7.88 31.00 -8.82
CA ALA A 233 7.30 30.54 -7.57
C ALA A 233 6.37 31.61 -6.96
N ILE A 234 5.21 31.19 -6.48
CA ILE A 234 4.27 31.99 -5.71
C ILE A 234 4.20 31.43 -4.31
N ASP A 235 4.68 32.20 -3.34
CA ASP A 235 4.54 31.87 -1.93
C ASP A 235 3.17 32.33 -1.43
N TYR A 236 2.35 31.40 -0.97
CA TYR A 236 1.10 31.74 -0.30
C TYR A 236 1.42 32.11 1.15
N ARG A 237 0.99 33.28 1.60
CA ARG A 237 1.39 33.86 2.90
C ARG A 237 0.91 33.07 4.13
N GLU A 238 0.02 32.10 3.96
CA GLU A 238 -0.67 31.41 5.05
C GLU A 238 -0.59 29.87 5.00
N SER A 239 0.17 29.30 4.06
CA SER A 239 0.41 27.86 3.99
C SER A 239 1.84 27.57 3.55
N ASP A 240 2.45 26.48 4.02
CA ASP A 240 3.74 25.96 3.51
C ASP A 240 3.65 25.46 2.05
N GLN A 241 2.65 25.91 1.29
CA GLN A 241 2.41 25.55 -0.10
C GLN A 241 3.04 26.61 -1.00
N ARG A 242 3.84 26.16 -1.97
CA ARG A 242 4.36 26.99 -3.07
C ARG A 242 3.59 26.67 -4.33
N GLY A 243 2.97 27.69 -4.92
CA GLY A 243 2.45 27.64 -6.28
C GLY A 243 3.54 27.94 -7.29
N TYR A 244 3.30 27.59 -8.56
CA TYR A 244 4.17 27.96 -9.67
C TYR A 244 3.33 28.50 -10.83
N ILE A 245 3.77 29.61 -11.42
CA ILE A 245 3.30 30.09 -12.72
C ILE A 245 4.38 29.78 -13.75
N ALA A 246 4.02 29.11 -14.83
CA ALA A 246 4.93 28.78 -15.91
C ALA A 246 4.34 29.12 -17.28
N SER A 247 5.20 29.51 -18.21
CA SER A 247 4.84 29.67 -19.63
C SER A 247 5.20 28.38 -20.37
N VAL A 248 4.28 27.89 -21.20
CA VAL A 248 4.49 26.69 -22.02
C VAL A 248 4.02 26.92 -23.46
N ASN A 249 4.72 26.34 -24.42
CA ASN A 249 4.29 26.33 -25.80
C ASN A 249 3.02 25.47 -25.93
N VAL A 250 1.96 26.00 -26.54
CA VAL A 250 0.67 25.30 -26.71
C VAL A 250 0.82 23.93 -27.36
N LYS A 251 1.77 23.77 -28.30
CA LYS A 251 2.05 22.46 -28.92
C LYS A 251 2.63 21.45 -27.93
N GLU A 252 3.52 21.90 -27.04
CA GLU A 252 4.11 21.06 -26.01
C GLU A 252 3.08 20.76 -24.90
N TYR A 253 2.20 21.71 -24.57
CA TYR A 253 1.08 21.47 -23.66
C TYR A 253 0.07 20.49 -24.25
N TYR A 254 -0.27 20.62 -25.53
CA TYR A 254 -1.15 19.67 -26.23
C TYR A 254 -0.54 18.25 -26.24
N LYS A 255 0.75 18.12 -26.56
CA LYS A 255 1.44 16.81 -26.46
C LYS A 255 1.43 16.25 -25.05
N PHE A 256 1.71 17.09 -24.04
CA PHE A 256 1.66 16.67 -22.64
C PHE A 256 0.29 16.11 -22.26
N LEU A 257 -0.81 16.71 -22.75
CA LEU A 257 -2.16 16.21 -22.51
C LEU A 257 -2.46 14.91 -23.28
N CYS A 258 -1.90 14.72 -24.48
CA CYS A 258 -2.21 13.56 -25.33
C CYS A 258 -1.26 12.35 -25.16
N ASP A 259 -0.01 12.58 -24.74
CA ASP A 259 0.95 11.50 -24.47
C ASP A 259 0.70 10.81 -23.12
N GLY A 260 -0.18 11.38 -22.28
CA GLY A 260 -0.71 10.73 -21.06
C GLY A 260 -1.68 9.58 -21.33
N ASP A 261 -2.15 9.41 -22.57
CA ASP A 261 -3.12 8.38 -22.97
C ASP A 261 -2.48 7.14 -23.64
N ILE A 262 -1.15 6.98 -23.56
CA ILE A 262 -0.45 5.82 -24.14
C ILE A 262 0.28 5.02 -23.05
N THR A 263 -0.47 4.25 -22.27
CA THR A 263 -0.03 2.93 -21.74
C THR A 263 -1.23 2.02 -21.51
#